data_AF-A0A0A2BN51-F1
#
_entry.id   AF-A0A0A2BN51-F1
#
_cell.length_a   1.000
_cell.length_b   1.000
_cell.length_c   1.000
_cell.angle_alpha   90.00
_cell.angle_beta   90.00
_cell.angle_gamma   90.00
#
_symmetry.space_group_name_H-M   'P 1'
#
loop_
_entity.id
_entity.type
_entity.pdbx_description
1 polymer ?
#
loop_
_entity_poly.entity_id
_entity_poly.type
_entity_poly.pdbx_seq_one_letter_code
_entity_poly.pdbx_strand_id
1 'polypeptide(L)'
;MANPIEFGSFYKLLKAVRDGNEQKGKELEWMLAEYEHAKDASSAFDELGQIFCHHGVMELYDYTGTDDITYINSLDQSVWNYLKVRMDIGLADYMVKSMLTHAKDHQLAKKVSDKWNYKIDEIEENIEELAKYVTDGIVELII
;
A
#
# COMPACT_ATOMS: atom_id res chain seq x y z
N MET A 1 18.26 -14.63 -7.26
CA MET A 1 17.70 -13.27 -7.39
C MET A 1 16.20 -13.45 -7.48
N ALA A 2 15.46 -13.02 -6.46
CA ALA A 2 14.00 -12.98 -6.57
C ALA A 2 13.66 -12.05 -7.74
N ASN A 3 12.72 -12.45 -8.60
CA ASN A 3 12.25 -11.57 -9.67
C ASN A 3 11.78 -10.25 -9.03
N PRO A 4 12.07 -9.08 -9.63
CA PRO A 4 11.50 -7.84 -9.17
C PRO A 4 9.98 -7.99 -9.16
N ILE A 5 9.37 -7.74 -8.02
CA ILE A 5 7.92 -7.80 -7.89
C ILE A 5 7.42 -6.46 -8.36
N GLU A 6 6.81 -6.46 -9.54
CA GLU A 6 6.34 -5.25 -10.17
C GLU A 6 4.83 -5.11 -9.95
N PHE A 7 4.44 -4.22 -9.03
CA PHE A 7 3.05 -3.76 -8.89
C PHE A 7 2.67 -2.73 -9.97
N GLY A 8 3.24 -2.86 -11.17
CA GLY A 8 3.07 -1.89 -12.25
C GLY A 8 1.62 -1.81 -12.76
N SER A 9 0.85 -2.90 -12.67
CA SER A 9 -0.59 -2.90 -12.96
C SER A 9 -1.36 -2.05 -11.95
N PHE A 10 -1.09 -2.24 -10.66
CA PHE A 10 -1.67 -1.46 -9.57
C PHE A 10 -1.36 0.04 -9.72
N TYR A 11 -0.08 0.40 -9.91
CA TYR A 11 0.31 1.81 -10.07
C TYR A 11 -0.28 2.46 -11.33
N LYS A 12 -0.40 1.72 -12.44
CA LYS A 12 -1.10 2.22 -13.65
C LYS A 12 -2.59 2.46 -13.38
N LEU A 13 -3.21 1.57 -12.62
CA LEU A 13 -4.62 1.69 -12.26
C LEU A 13 -4.84 2.88 -11.34
N LEU A 14 -4.04 3.00 -10.27
CA LEU A 14 -4.06 4.12 -9.33
C LEU A 14 -3.88 5.46 -10.06
N LYS A 15 -2.92 5.54 -10.97
CA LYS A 15 -2.70 6.71 -11.83
C LYS A 15 -3.93 7.05 -12.68
N ALA A 16 -4.58 6.05 -13.27
CA ALA A 16 -5.77 6.29 -14.09
C ALA A 16 -6.94 6.80 -13.25
N VAL A 17 -7.11 6.32 -12.03
CA VAL A 17 -8.13 6.84 -11.09
C VAL A 17 -7.81 8.27 -10.70
N ARG A 18 -6.56 8.55 -10.31
CA ARG A 18 -6.06 9.90 -10.02
C ARG A 18 -6.32 10.89 -11.15
N ASP A 19 -6.18 10.45 -12.40
CA ASP A 19 -6.42 11.26 -13.60
C ASP A 19 -7.92 11.40 -13.95
N GLY A 20 -8.83 10.93 -13.07
CA GLY A 20 -10.27 11.13 -13.17
C GLY A 20 -11.02 10.05 -13.97
N ASN A 21 -10.44 8.87 -14.19
CA ASN A 21 -11.13 7.79 -14.91
C ASN A 21 -12.08 7.00 -13.98
N GLU A 22 -13.36 7.37 -13.97
CA GLU A 22 -14.40 6.74 -13.14
C GLU A 22 -14.53 5.22 -13.33
N GLN A 23 -14.36 4.72 -14.56
CA GLN A 23 -14.43 3.29 -14.83
C GLN A 23 -13.30 2.54 -14.11
N LYS A 24 -12.13 3.17 -14.02
CA LYS A 24 -10.97 2.62 -13.31
C LYS A 24 -11.11 2.70 -11.79
N GLY A 25 -11.95 3.59 -11.26
CA GLY A 25 -12.25 3.65 -9.83
C GLY A 25 -12.82 2.32 -9.31
N LYS A 26 -13.83 1.79 -10.01
CA LYS A 26 -14.41 0.48 -9.68
C LYS A 26 -13.42 -0.68 -9.83
N GLU A 27 -12.59 -0.63 -10.87
CA GLU A 27 -11.54 -1.63 -11.06
C GLU A 27 -10.52 -1.59 -9.90
N LEU A 28 -10.19 -0.40 -9.39
CA LEU A 28 -9.30 -0.24 -8.26
C LEU A 28 -9.92 -0.80 -6.98
N GLU A 29 -11.19 -0.50 -6.69
CA GLU A 29 -11.90 -1.07 -5.54
C GLU A 29 -11.88 -2.61 -5.57
N TRP A 30 -12.08 -3.20 -6.75
CA TRP A 30 -12.05 -4.65 -6.92
C TRP A 30 -10.64 -5.21 -6.68
N MET A 31 -9.61 -4.59 -7.27
CA MET A 31 -8.22 -4.99 -7.05
C MET A 31 -7.83 -4.89 -5.57
N LEU A 32 -8.24 -3.81 -4.88
CA LEU A 32 -7.97 -3.63 -3.45
C LEU A 32 -8.66 -4.70 -2.62
N ALA A 33 -9.90 -5.09 -2.94
CA ALA A 33 -10.60 -6.18 -2.25
C ALA A 33 -9.95 -7.55 -2.48
N GLU A 34 -9.40 -7.81 -3.68
CA GLU A 34 -8.62 -9.02 -3.95
C GLU A 34 -7.32 -9.03 -3.15
N TYR A 35 -6.64 -7.89 -3.09
CA TYR A 35 -5.37 -7.71 -2.41
C TYR A 35 -5.47 -7.82 -0.89
N GLU A 36 -6.62 -7.51 -0.29
CA GLU A 36 -6.88 -7.70 1.15
C GLU A 36 -6.59 -9.15 1.60
N HIS A 37 -6.86 -10.12 0.73
CA HIS A 37 -6.66 -11.54 1.02
C HIS A 37 -5.51 -12.18 0.24
N ALA A 38 -4.96 -11.48 -0.76
CA ALA A 38 -3.84 -11.89 -1.60
C ALA A 38 -3.92 -13.37 -2.06
N LYS A 39 -5.13 -13.80 -2.45
CA LYS A 39 -5.43 -15.21 -2.75
C LYS A 39 -4.70 -15.71 -3.99
N ASP A 40 -4.46 -14.82 -4.95
CA ASP A 40 -3.83 -15.12 -6.24
C ASP A 40 -2.34 -14.74 -6.29
N ALA A 41 -1.73 -14.53 -5.13
CA ALA A 41 -0.30 -14.26 -5.04
C ALA A 41 0.53 -15.41 -5.62
N SER A 42 1.58 -15.05 -6.35
CA SER A 42 2.49 -15.94 -7.05
C SER A 42 3.77 -16.27 -6.25
N SER A 43 4.04 -15.51 -5.19
CA SER A 43 5.18 -15.69 -4.30
C SER A 43 4.94 -15.06 -2.92
N ALA A 44 5.83 -15.35 -1.98
CA ALA A 44 5.81 -14.78 -0.62
C ALA A 44 5.77 -13.24 -0.61
N PHE A 45 6.66 -12.61 -1.36
CA PHE A 45 6.77 -11.16 -1.39
C PHE A 45 5.70 -10.51 -2.28
N ASP A 46 5.16 -11.23 -3.26
CA ASP A 46 3.99 -10.78 -4.02
C ASP A 46 2.76 -10.74 -3.11
N GLU A 47 2.55 -11.76 -2.28
CA GLU A 47 1.50 -11.77 -1.26
C GLU A 47 1.61 -10.61 -0.29
N LEU A 48 2.80 -10.40 0.29
CA LEU A 48 3.05 -9.28 1.20
C LEU A 48 2.82 -7.94 0.52
N GLY A 49 3.28 -7.78 -0.72
CA GLY A 49 3.15 -6.52 -1.41
C GLY A 49 1.71 -6.24 -1.88
N GLN A 50 0.92 -7.26 -2.21
CA GLN A 50 -0.52 -7.09 -2.44
C GLN A 50 -1.22 -6.59 -1.16
N ILE A 51 -0.97 -7.25 -0.03
CA ILE A 51 -1.52 -6.82 1.28
C ILE A 51 -1.10 -5.37 1.58
N PHE A 52 0.16 -5.01 1.33
CA PHE A 52 0.64 -3.65 1.55
C PHE A 52 0.09 -2.64 0.55
N CYS A 53 -0.14 -2.99 -0.70
CA CYS A 53 -0.83 -2.11 -1.66
C CYS A 53 -2.26 -1.82 -1.20
N HIS A 54 -2.99 -2.85 -0.74
CA HIS A 54 -4.31 -2.67 -0.13
C HIS A 54 -4.23 -1.76 1.10
N HIS A 55 -3.42 -2.14 2.07
CA HIS A 55 -3.31 -1.43 3.35
C HIS A 55 -2.85 0.00 3.16
N GLY A 56 -1.85 0.25 2.31
CA GLY A 56 -1.34 1.58 2.01
C GLY A 56 -2.41 2.52 1.43
N VAL A 57 -3.27 2.05 0.53
CA VAL A 57 -4.36 2.87 0.00
C VAL A 57 -5.43 3.14 1.05
N MET A 58 -5.76 2.14 1.88
CA MET A 58 -6.69 2.36 3.00
C MET A 58 -6.15 3.41 3.99
N GLU A 59 -4.86 3.37 4.30
CA GLU A 59 -4.23 4.36 5.18
C GLU A 59 -4.14 5.75 4.54
N LEU A 60 -3.99 5.85 3.22
CA LEU A 60 -4.12 7.13 2.51
C LEU A 60 -5.52 7.71 2.69
N TYR A 61 -6.56 6.88 2.57
CA TYR A 61 -7.94 7.31 2.75
C TYR A 61 -8.21 7.73 4.19
N ASP A 62 -7.73 6.98 5.17
CA ASP A 62 -7.90 7.30 6.59
C ASP A 62 -7.15 8.59 6.96
N TYR A 63 -5.93 8.77 6.46
CA TYR A 63 -5.12 9.96 6.74
C TYR A 63 -5.75 11.24 6.17
N THR A 64 -6.37 11.14 4.99
CA THR A 64 -7.02 12.28 4.31
C THR A 64 -8.50 12.45 4.70
N GLY A 65 -9.14 11.40 5.21
CA GLY A 65 -10.55 11.35 5.59
C GLY A 65 -11.51 11.18 4.41
N THR A 66 -11.04 10.66 3.27
CA THR A 66 -11.84 10.47 2.05
C THR A 66 -11.22 9.39 1.16
N ASP A 67 -12.03 8.70 0.38
CA ASP A 67 -11.65 7.67 -0.59
C ASP A 67 -11.53 8.21 -2.03
N ASP A 68 -11.79 9.50 -2.26
CA ASP A 68 -11.69 10.12 -3.58
C ASP A 68 -10.24 10.48 -3.90
N ILE A 69 -9.53 9.58 -4.58
CA ILE A 69 -8.15 9.77 -5.03
C ILE A 69 -7.99 11.02 -5.91
N THR A 70 -8.98 11.35 -6.75
CA THR A 70 -8.90 12.53 -7.61
C THR A 70 -8.90 13.79 -6.77
N TYR A 71 -9.76 13.84 -5.75
CA TYR A 71 -9.79 14.92 -4.78
C TYR A 71 -8.50 14.98 -3.95
N ILE A 72 -7.99 13.85 -3.45
CA ILE A 72 -6.74 13.79 -2.68
C ILE A 72 -5.56 14.38 -3.46
N ASN A 73 -5.43 14.03 -4.75
CA ASN A 73 -4.38 14.57 -5.63
C ASN A 73 -4.53 16.09 -5.88
N SER A 74 -5.73 16.64 -5.73
CA SER A 74 -5.97 18.09 -5.86
C SER A 74 -5.63 18.89 -4.60
N LEU A 75 -5.32 18.23 -3.48
CA LEU A 75 -5.01 18.89 -2.22
C LEU A 75 -3.71 19.68 -2.34
N ASP A 76 -3.74 20.93 -1.88
CA ASP A 76 -2.54 21.77 -1.88
C ASP A 76 -1.62 21.48 -0.68
N GLN A 77 -0.41 22.05 -0.73
CA GLN A 77 0.59 21.89 0.33
C GLN A 77 0.10 22.37 1.71
N SER A 78 -0.82 23.34 1.76
CA SER A 78 -1.35 23.86 3.03
C SER A 78 -2.24 22.83 3.72
N VAL A 79 -3.05 22.09 2.95
CA VAL A 79 -3.85 20.97 3.45
C VAL A 79 -2.94 19.84 3.92
N TRP A 80 -1.93 19.45 3.13
CA TRP A 80 -0.98 18.41 3.53
C TRP A 80 -0.22 18.76 4.81
N ASN A 81 0.20 20.02 4.96
CA ASN A 81 0.83 20.51 6.18
C ASN A 81 -0.13 20.46 7.38
N TYR A 82 -1.40 20.82 7.19
CA TYR A 82 -2.42 20.71 8.22
C TYR A 82 -2.63 19.25 8.65
N LEU A 83 -2.77 18.32 7.70
CA LEU A 83 -2.94 16.90 7.99
C LEU A 83 -1.75 16.34 8.78
N LYS A 84 -0.52 16.71 8.40
CA LYS A 84 0.70 16.35 9.15
C LYS A 84 0.67 16.82 10.60
N VAL A 85 0.22 18.06 10.84
CA VAL A 85 0.09 18.59 12.21
C VAL A 85 -1.03 17.88 12.97
N ARG A 86 -2.18 17.64 12.32
CA ARG A 86 -3.32 16.96 12.93
C ARG A 86 -2.99 15.52 13.35
N MET A 87 -2.24 14.80 12.52
CA MET A 87 -1.89 13.41 12.75
C MET A 87 -0.61 13.24 13.58
N ASP A 88 0.16 14.31 13.80
CA ASP A 88 1.47 14.30 14.47
C ASP A 88 2.51 13.38 13.78
N ILE A 89 2.35 13.17 12.48
CA ILE A 89 3.21 12.31 11.65
C ILE A 89 2.99 12.65 10.17
N GLY A 90 4.00 12.48 9.32
CA GLY A 90 3.85 12.64 7.87
C GLY A 90 3.18 11.42 7.23
N LEU A 91 2.52 11.60 6.09
CA LEU A 91 1.79 10.52 5.40
C LEU A 91 2.67 9.27 5.15
N ALA A 92 3.87 9.45 4.59
CA ALA A 92 4.73 8.31 4.27
C ALA A 92 5.11 7.51 5.52
N ASP A 93 5.54 8.21 6.59
CA ASP A 93 5.88 7.58 7.86
C ASP A 93 4.65 6.91 8.51
N TYR A 94 3.47 7.53 8.39
CA TYR A 94 2.20 7.01 8.87
C TYR A 94 1.85 5.68 8.18
N MET A 95 1.90 5.65 6.84
CA MET A 95 1.60 4.46 6.05
C MET A 95 2.57 3.32 6.36
N VAL A 96 3.89 3.57 6.33
CA VAL A 96 4.91 2.55 6.66
C VAL A 96 4.68 2.01 8.07
N LYS A 97 4.51 2.89 9.06
CA LYS A 97 4.29 2.49 10.45
C LYS A 97 3.01 1.65 10.59
N SER A 98 1.93 2.01 9.92
CA SER A 98 0.68 1.26 9.98
C SER A 98 0.83 -0.12 9.34
N MET A 99 1.42 -0.22 8.15
CA MET A 99 1.69 -1.50 7.47
C MET A 99 2.58 -2.43 8.31
N LEU A 100 3.63 -1.89 8.94
CA LEU A 100 4.49 -2.66 9.84
C LEU A 100 3.74 -3.15 11.09
N THR A 101 2.87 -2.31 11.64
CA THR A 101 2.03 -2.66 12.79
C THR A 101 1.05 -3.77 12.41
N HIS A 102 0.36 -3.62 11.27
CA HIS A 102 -0.52 -4.63 10.73
C HIS A 102 0.22 -5.95 10.47
N ALA A 103 1.41 -5.90 9.87
CA ALA A 103 2.24 -7.08 9.62
C ALA A 103 2.58 -7.84 10.91
N LYS A 104 2.89 -7.09 11.98
CA LYS A 104 3.19 -7.64 13.30
C LYS A 104 1.95 -8.22 13.98
N ASP A 105 0.87 -7.47 14.04
CA ASP A 105 -0.37 -7.85 14.73
C ASP A 105 -1.01 -9.09 14.10
N HIS A 106 -0.90 -9.22 12.78
CA HIS A 106 -1.42 -10.38 12.03
C HIS A 106 -0.39 -11.46 11.76
N GLN A 107 0.83 -11.35 12.30
CA GLN A 107 1.94 -12.31 12.14
C GLN A 107 2.20 -12.66 10.67
N LEU A 108 2.18 -11.66 9.77
CA LEU A 108 2.27 -11.89 8.33
C LEU A 108 3.56 -12.60 7.94
N ALA A 109 4.70 -12.24 8.55
CA ALA A 109 5.98 -12.92 8.31
C ALA A 109 5.90 -14.43 8.51
N LYS A 110 5.27 -14.86 9.62
CA LYS A 110 5.06 -16.26 9.92
C LYS A 110 4.09 -16.93 8.94
N LYS A 111 2.94 -16.30 8.66
CA LYS A 111 1.93 -16.86 7.73
C LYS A 111 2.52 -17.09 6.34
N VAL A 112 3.26 -16.11 5.84
CA VAL A 112 3.88 -16.15 4.52
C VAL A 112 5.05 -17.14 4.50
N SER A 113 5.86 -17.19 5.56
CA SER A 113 6.92 -18.20 5.76
C SER A 113 6.35 -19.62 5.68
N ASP A 114 5.31 -19.89 6.46
CA ASP A 114 4.64 -21.20 6.51
C ASP A 114 4.02 -21.59 5.17
N LYS A 115 3.32 -20.65 4.50
CA LYS A 115 2.63 -20.90 3.22
C LYS A 115 3.60 -21.17 2.07
N TRP A 116 4.67 -20.38 1.97
CA TRP A 116 5.59 -20.41 0.84
C TRP A 116 6.88 -21.19 1.11
N ASN A 117 7.03 -21.76 2.32
CA ASN A 117 8.24 -22.46 2.77
C ASN A 117 9.51 -21.59 2.64
N TYR A 118 9.38 -20.31 2.98
CA TYR A 118 10.48 -19.34 3.07
C TYR A 118 10.98 -19.24 4.50
N LYS A 119 12.26 -18.86 4.68
CA LYS A 119 12.76 -18.57 6.02
C LYS A 119 12.08 -17.31 6.56
N ILE A 120 11.62 -17.38 7.80
CA ILE A 120 10.97 -16.25 8.46
C ILE A 120 11.89 -15.03 8.54
N ASP A 121 13.17 -15.23 8.86
CA ASP A 121 14.17 -14.17 8.95
C ASP A 121 14.32 -13.40 7.63
N GLU A 122 14.30 -14.12 6.49
CA GLU A 122 14.38 -13.49 5.17
C GLU A 122 13.14 -12.62 4.88
N ILE A 123 11.97 -13.00 5.39
CA ILE A 123 10.76 -12.18 5.24
C ILE A 123 10.82 -10.95 6.17
N GLU A 124 11.21 -11.14 7.43
CA GLU A 124 11.31 -10.07 8.42
C GLU A 124 12.32 -8.99 8.00
N GLU A 125 13.46 -9.38 7.44
CA GLU A 125 14.50 -8.46 6.95
C GLU A 125 14.01 -7.58 5.78
N ASN A 126 13.01 -8.04 5.01
CA ASN A 126 12.55 -7.36 3.79
C ASN A 126 11.20 -6.64 3.95
N ILE A 127 10.45 -6.90 5.02
CA ILE A 127 9.11 -6.33 5.23
C ILE A 127 9.13 -4.79 5.27
N GLU A 128 10.11 -4.19 5.94
CA GLU A 128 10.20 -2.73 6.04
C GLU A 128 10.54 -2.08 4.70
N GLU A 129 11.46 -2.67 3.94
CA GLU A 129 11.82 -2.17 2.61
C GLU A 129 10.64 -2.28 1.65
N LEU A 130 9.87 -3.37 1.72
CA LEU A 130 8.66 -3.53 0.92
C LEU A 130 7.57 -2.51 1.29
N ALA A 131 7.35 -2.25 2.58
CA ALA A 131 6.40 -1.22 3.02
C ALA A 131 6.81 0.17 2.52
N LYS A 132 8.11 0.50 2.58
CA LYS A 132 8.64 1.75 2.02
C LYS A 132 8.45 1.82 0.52
N TYR A 133 8.79 0.77 -0.21
CA TYR A 133 8.63 0.69 -1.66
C TYR A 133 7.18 0.94 -2.11
N VAL A 134 6.21 0.30 -1.44
CA VAL A 134 4.77 0.52 -1.71
C VAL A 134 4.38 1.96 -1.38
N THR A 135 4.79 2.46 -0.21
CA THR A 135 4.48 3.82 0.22
C THR A 135 5.01 4.87 -0.75
N ASP A 136 6.28 4.77 -1.13
CA ASP A 136 6.92 5.70 -2.06
C ASP A 136 6.19 5.72 -3.40
N GLY A 137 5.82 4.54 -3.93
CA GLY A 137 5.06 4.43 -5.18
C GLY A 137 3.67 5.06 -5.11
N ILE A 138 2.95 4.91 -4.00
CA ILE A 138 1.65 5.57 -3.79
C ILE A 138 1.85 7.07 -3.66
N VAL A 139 2.77 7.51 -2.80
CA VAL A 139 3.00 8.94 -2.52
C VAL A 139 3.46 9.69 -3.76
N GLU A 140 4.45 9.18 -4.51
CA GLU A 140 4.96 9.80 -5.75
C GLU A 140 3.87 9.93 -6.82
N LEU A 141 2.89 9.02 -6.84
CA LEU A 141 1.80 9.10 -7.80
C LEU A 141 0.74 10.13 -7.40
N ILE A 142 0.49 10.32 -6.10
CA ILE A 142 -0.65 11.09 -5.59
C ILE A 142 -0.29 12.52 -5.20
N ILE A 143 0.95 12.78 -4.76
CA ILE A 143 1.41 14.08 -4.25
C ILE A 143 2.52 14.62 -5.14
#